data_AF-A0A9W9EJF3-F1
#
_entry.id   AF-A0A9W9EJF3-F1
#
_cell.length_a   1.000
_cell.length_b   1.000
_cell.length_c   1.000
_cell.angle_alpha   90.00
_cell.angle_beta   90.00
_cell.angle_gamma   90.00
#
_symmetry.space_group_name_H-M   'P 1'
#
loop_
_entity.id
_entity.type
_entity.pdbx_description
1 polymer ?
#
loop_
_entity_poly.entity_id
_entity_poly.type
_entity_poly.pdbx_seq_one_letter_code
_entity_poly.pdbx_strand_id
1 'polypeptide(L)'
;MAASPEVYNSFTISSGCLCFGGLEDLWNGASVLPQRGFPEIQPRKKTIPHNIPARNGTWNAYHLVDGDEVVAWFIAHSDVNPEMEVDKLLRVSGSPYEKDFGSKVNTVKTAAEGVFVINRYGWRRDGSLVDEEEFPRIVRENGDIGEDGEDESLFGTGIWVMDHAEAKTQLLWYIQQQPPRPKWFKCGAYLHIPKGEYDFGRFGFDDTHTAAHSFLFFTTNTVFPSTRFAGLQKTIRIDETEDQRMARKVRLRGFDSSLLA
;
A
#
# COMPACT_ATOMS: atom_id res chain seq x y z
N MET A 1 -4.34 29.60 5.13
CA MET A 1 -4.46 28.36 4.34
C MET A 1 -4.42 27.21 5.32
N ALA A 2 -5.32 26.23 5.19
CA ALA A 2 -5.21 25.02 6.00
C ALA A 2 -3.93 24.27 5.57
N ALA A 3 -3.18 23.73 6.54
CA ALA A 3 -2.05 22.87 6.22
C ALA A 3 -2.57 21.61 5.49
N SER A 4 -1.86 21.18 4.45
CA SER A 4 -2.14 19.97 3.69
C SER A 4 -0.94 19.03 3.74
N PRO A 5 -1.13 17.70 3.57
CA PRO A 5 -0.02 16.78 3.43
C PRO A 5 0.95 17.22 2.33
N GLU A 6 2.25 17.10 2.62
CA GLU A 6 3.31 17.38 1.67
C GLU A 6 3.42 16.24 0.66
N VAL A 7 3.33 16.59 -0.63
CA VAL A 7 3.61 15.64 -1.72
C VAL A 7 5.11 15.42 -1.78
N TYR A 8 5.55 14.20 -1.53
CA TYR A 8 6.95 13.81 -1.62
C TYR A 8 7.41 13.71 -3.08
N ASN A 9 6.62 13.02 -3.90
CA ASN A 9 6.90 12.85 -5.33
C ASN A 9 5.61 12.49 -6.08
N SER A 10 5.66 12.52 -7.42
CA SER A 10 4.53 12.15 -8.27
C SER A 10 4.97 11.29 -9.45
N PHE A 11 4.09 10.38 -9.87
CA PHE A 11 4.24 9.56 -11.07
C PHE A 11 2.91 9.49 -11.83
N THR A 12 2.91 8.94 -13.03
CA THR A 12 1.73 8.89 -13.92
C THR A 12 1.38 7.46 -14.26
N ILE A 13 0.08 7.15 -14.19
CA ILE A 13 -0.51 5.91 -14.67
C ILE A 13 -1.28 6.21 -15.95
N SER A 14 -0.94 5.48 -17.01
CA SER A 14 -1.50 5.65 -18.36
C SER A 14 -2.21 4.40 -18.88
N SER A 15 -1.82 3.23 -18.40
CA SER A 15 -2.34 1.93 -18.85
C SER A 15 -3.72 1.56 -18.27
N GLY A 16 -4.19 2.30 -17.26
CA GLY A 16 -5.37 1.95 -16.47
C GLY A 16 -5.11 0.82 -15.47
N CYS A 17 -3.85 0.48 -15.22
CA CYS A 17 -3.47 -0.64 -14.38
C CYS A 17 -2.12 -0.39 -13.67
N LEU A 18 -2.04 -0.83 -12.42
CA LEU A 18 -0.84 -0.81 -11.60
C LEU A 18 -0.30 -2.22 -11.41
N CYS A 19 0.99 -2.42 -11.62
CA CYS A 19 1.75 -3.56 -11.10
C CYS A 19 2.36 -3.20 -9.75
N PHE A 20 2.45 -4.17 -8.83
CA PHE A 20 3.01 -3.93 -7.50
C PHE A 20 3.68 -5.15 -6.87
N GLY A 21 4.62 -4.91 -5.96
CA GLY A 21 5.33 -5.93 -5.19
C GLY A 21 6.85 -5.88 -5.36
N GLY A 22 7.51 -7.01 -5.13
CA GLY A 22 8.94 -7.19 -5.43
C GLY A 22 9.22 -7.22 -6.93
N LEU A 23 10.48 -7.45 -7.31
CA LEU A 23 10.89 -7.50 -8.73
C LEU A 23 10.20 -8.65 -9.49
N GLU A 24 10.11 -9.84 -8.88
CA GLU A 24 9.37 -10.99 -9.42
C GLU A 24 7.88 -10.69 -9.60
N ASP A 25 7.28 -10.07 -8.58
CA ASP A 25 5.86 -9.70 -8.57
C ASP A 25 5.53 -8.71 -9.68
N LEU A 26 6.37 -7.69 -9.86
CA LEU A 26 6.22 -6.73 -10.95
C LEU A 26 6.26 -7.41 -12.32
N TRP A 27 7.24 -8.30 -12.53
CA TRP A 27 7.35 -9.03 -13.78
C TRP A 27 6.10 -9.86 -14.04
N ASN A 28 5.66 -10.64 -13.04
CA ASN A 28 4.47 -11.48 -13.12
C ASN A 28 3.21 -10.65 -13.36
N GLY A 29 3.05 -9.55 -12.63
CA GLY A 29 1.95 -8.60 -12.81
C GLY A 29 1.90 -8.03 -14.22
N ALA A 30 3.05 -7.69 -14.79
CA ALA A 30 3.17 -7.12 -16.12
C ALA A 30 3.03 -8.17 -17.25
N SER A 31 3.32 -9.44 -16.97
CA SER A 31 3.16 -10.56 -17.92
C SER A 31 1.71 -11.00 -18.10
N VAL A 32 0.82 -10.66 -17.16
CA VAL A 32 -0.60 -11.01 -17.21
C VAL A 32 -1.41 -9.82 -17.71
N LEU A 33 -2.48 -10.09 -18.47
CA LEU A 33 -3.41 -9.05 -18.91
C LEU A 33 -3.96 -8.25 -17.70
N PRO A 34 -4.13 -6.92 -17.84
CA PRO A 34 -4.74 -6.11 -16.81
C PRO A 34 -6.09 -6.67 -16.35
N GLN A 35 -6.23 -6.81 -15.03
CA GLN A 35 -7.51 -7.15 -14.44
C GLN A 35 -8.58 -6.08 -14.75
N ARG A 36 -9.84 -6.43 -14.54
CA ARG A 36 -10.97 -5.50 -14.70
C ARG A 36 -11.81 -5.48 -13.44
N GLY A 37 -12.08 -4.28 -12.94
CA GLY A 37 -12.91 -4.07 -11.76
C GLY A 37 -12.28 -4.56 -10.45
N PHE A 38 -13.05 -4.47 -9.37
CA PHE A 38 -12.61 -4.89 -8.05
C PHE A 38 -12.19 -6.37 -8.03
N PRO A 39 -11.04 -6.72 -7.41
CA PRO A 39 -10.59 -8.10 -7.31
C PRO A 39 -11.61 -9.00 -6.64
N GLU A 40 -11.86 -10.16 -7.23
CA GLU A 40 -12.86 -11.10 -6.72
C GLU A 40 -12.49 -11.62 -5.32
N ILE A 41 -13.45 -11.58 -4.40
CA ILE A 41 -13.29 -12.17 -3.06
C ILE A 41 -13.31 -13.70 -3.20
N GLN A 42 -12.13 -14.31 -3.26
CA GLN A 42 -12.02 -15.77 -3.32
C GLN A 42 -11.47 -16.32 -1.98
N PRO A 43 -12.31 -16.92 -1.11
CA PRO A 43 -11.89 -17.36 0.23
C PRO A 43 -10.79 -18.43 0.23
N ARG A 44 -10.50 -19.07 -0.90
CA ARG A 44 -9.55 -20.19 -1.03
C ARG A 44 -8.33 -19.88 -1.90
N LYS A 45 -8.31 -18.77 -2.66
CA LYS A 45 -7.11 -18.39 -3.41
C LYS A 45 -6.14 -17.69 -2.46
N LYS A 46 -4.95 -18.28 -2.31
CA LYS A 46 -3.83 -17.71 -1.56
C LYS A 46 -3.02 -16.71 -2.37
N THR A 47 -3.25 -16.64 -3.69
CA THR A 47 -2.49 -15.81 -4.62
C THR A 47 -3.24 -14.51 -4.84
N ILE A 48 -2.57 -13.38 -4.55
CA ILE A 48 -3.07 -12.06 -4.93
C ILE A 48 -2.68 -11.78 -6.39
N PRO A 49 -3.48 -11.00 -7.12
CA PRO A 49 -3.03 -10.49 -8.40
C PRO A 49 -2.01 -9.37 -8.16
N HIS A 50 -0.84 -9.46 -8.78
CA HIS A 50 0.20 -8.42 -8.72
C HIS A 50 0.02 -7.33 -9.78
N ASN A 51 -1.15 -7.32 -10.42
CA ASN A 51 -1.65 -6.18 -11.15
C ASN A 51 -3.10 -5.86 -10.72
N ILE A 52 -3.48 -4.59 -10.74
CA ILE A 52 -4.80 -4.13 -10.30
C ILE A 52 -5.28 -2.99 -11.20
N PRO A 53 -6.58 -2.87 -11.53
CA PRO A 53 -7.08 -1.71 -12.24
C PRO A 53 -6.79 -0.45 -11.44
N ALA A 54 -6.33 0.59 -12.11
CA ALA A 54 -5.92 1.82 -11.47
C ALA A 54 -6.37 3.03 -12.28
N ARG A 55 -6.66 4.11 -11.58
CA ARG A 55 -7.09 5.35 -12.21
C ARG A 55 -5.94 5.96 -13.01
N ASN A 56 -6.22 6.28 -14.26
CA ASN A 56 -5.29 7.01 -15.10
C ASN A 56 -5.09 8.44 -14.60
N GLY A 57 -3.87 8.94 -14.74
CA GLY A 57 -3.49 10.29 -14.38
C GLY A 57 -2.32 10.34 -13.40
N THR A 58 -2.18 11.48 -12.75
CA THR A 58 -1.10 11.74 -11.81
C THR A 58 -1.41 11.14 -10.45
N TRP A 59 -0.45 10.42 -9.90
CA TRP A 59 -0.47 9.87 -8.55
C TRP A 59 0.60 10.57 -7.73
N ASN A 60 0.23 10.98 -6.52
CA ASN A 60 1.09 11.62 -5.55
C ASN A 60 1.45 10.61 -4.46
N ALA A 61 2.72 10.60 -4.09
CA ALA A 61 3.23 9.85 -2.96
C ALA A 61 3.44 10.78 -1.76
N TYR A 62 3.11 10.26 -0.59
CA TYR A 62 3.16 10.94 0.69
C TYR A 62 3.91 10.07 1.69
N HIS A 63 4.86 10.67 2.40
CA HIS A 63 5.44 10.06 3.58
C HIS A 63 4.44 10.09 4.74
N LEU A 64 4.32 8.95 5.40
CA LEU A 64 3.73 8.87 6.73
C LEU A 64 4.89 8.67 7.73
N VAL A 65 5.02 9.61 8.66
CA VAL A 65 6.19 9.73 9.54
C VAL A 65 5.81 9.58 11.01
N ASP A 66 6.71 8.99 11.78
CA ASP A 66 6.73 9.06 13.25
C ASP A 66 8.04 9.76 13.67
N GLY A 67 7.91 10.92 14.30
CA GLY A 67 9.01 11.88 14.40
C GLY A 67 9.52 12.31 13.02
N ASP A 68 10.76 11.92 12.71
CA ASP A 68 11.47 12.15 11.45
C ASP A 68 11.65 10.87 10.61
N GLU A 69 11.25 9.70 11.12
CA GLU A 69 11.38 8.43 10.40
C GLU A 69 10.14 8.16 9.53
N VAL A 70 10.36 7.67 8.29
CA VAL A 70 9.28 7.21 7.41
C VAL A 70 8.85 5.82 7.84
N VAL A 71 7.64 5.70 8.36
CA VAL A 71 7.09 4.44 8.92
C VAL A 71 6.02 3.80 8.05
N ALA A 72 5.50 4.54 7.07
CA ALA A 72 4.56 4.06 6.07
C ALA A 72 4.51 4.99 4.85
N TRP A 73 3.91 4.50 3.77
CA TRP A 73 3.69 5.25 2.54
C TRP A 73 2.22 5.28 2.18
N PHE A 74 1.75 6.44 1.74
CA PHE A 74 0.46 6.56 1.09
C PHE A 74 0.67 7.11 -0.32
N ILE A 75 0.07 6.47 -1.31
CA ILE A 75 0.00 6.97 -2.67
C ILE A 75 -1.46 7.14 -3.07
N ALA A 76 -1.78 8.20 -3.80
CA ALA A 76 -3.13 8.40 -4.29
C ALA A 76 -3.16 9.23 -5.56
N HIS A 77 -4.19 9.01 -6.38
CA HIS A 77 -4.48 9.85 -7.53
C HIS A 77 -4.67 11.31 -7.09
N SER A 78 -4.25 12.27 -7.92
CA SER A 78 -4.11 13.68 -7.55
C SER A 78 -5.39 14.39 -7.13
N ASP A 79 -6.56 13.81 -7.42
CA ASP A 79 -7.87 14.34 -7.02
C ASP A 79 -8.44 13.70 -5.74
N VAL A 80 -7.73 12.74 -5.15
CA VAL A 80 -8.12 12.09 -3.89
C VAL A 80 -7.63 12.93 -2.72
N ASN A 81 -8.50 13.16 -1.73
CA ASN A 81 -8.09 13.76 -0.47
C ASN A 81 -7.35 12.71 0.39
N PRO A 82 -6.04 12.89 0.65
CA PRO A 82 -5.24 11.88 1.32
C PRO A 82 -5.67 11.60 2.77
N GLU A 83 -6.06 12.63 3.53
CA GLU A 83 -6.47 12.45 4.93
C GLU A 83 -7.77 11.64 5.05
N MET A 84 -8.76 11.97 4.21
CA MET A 84 -10.05 11.26 4.22
C MET A 84 -9.91 9.81 3.76
N GLU A 85 -9.08 9.59 2.74
CA GLU A 85 -8.91 8.26 2.16
C GLU A 85 -8.13 7.32 3.08
N VAL A 86 -7.05 7.80 3.73
CA VAL A 86 -6.35 6.99 4.74
C VAL A 86 -7.27 6.66 5.93
N ASP A 87 -8.09 7.61 6.39
CA ASP A 87 -9.06 7.30 7.45
C ASP A 87 -10.06 6.22 7.03
N LYS A 88 -10.60 6.29 5.80
CA LYS A 88 -11.47 5.25 5.22
C LYS A 88 -10.75 3.90 5.21
N LEU A 89 -9.56 3.82 4.62
CA LEU A 89 -8.79 2.58 4.51
C LEU A 89 -8.56 1.95 5.88
N LEU A 90 -8.11 2.74 6.85
CA LEU A 90 -7.83 2.25 8.20
C LEU A 90 -9.10 1.90 8.98
N ARG A 91 -10.24 2.54 8.71
CA ARG A 91 -11.52 2.23 9.36
C ARG A 91 -12.06 0.88 8.88
N VAL A 92 -11.86 0.57 7.60
CA VAL A 92 -12.31 -0.68 6.97
C VAL A 92 -11.33 -1.82 7.26
N SER A 93 -10.04 -1.57 7.14
CA SER A 93 -8.97 -2.56 7.27
C SER A 93 -7.65 -1.90 7.71
N GLY A 94 -7.57 -1.50 8.97
CA GLY A 94 -6.38 -0.95 9.61
C GLY A 94 -5.29 -1.98 9.90
N SER A 95 -4.35 -1.60 10.79
CA SER A 95 -3.29 -2.50 11.22
C SER A 95 -3.87 -3.65 12.06
N PRO A 96 -3.54 -4.92 11.75
CA PRO A 96 -3.99 -6.07 12.54
C PRO A 96 -3.61 -6.06 14.03
N TYR A 97 -2.72 -5.15 14.42
CA TYR A 97 -2.19 -4.96 15.77
C TYR A 97 -2.86 -3.80 16.53
N GLU A 98 -3.69 -3.00 15.87
CA GLU A 98 -4.46 -1.93 16.51
C GLU A 98 -5.76 -2.45 17.12
N LYS A 99 -6.41 -1.63 17.95
CA LYS A 99 -7.80 -1.88 18.36
C LYS A 99 -8.73 -1.44 17.23
N ASP A 100 -9.85 -2.14 17.05
CA ASP A 100 -10.90 -1.79 16.06
C ASP A 100 -10.43 -1.69 14.60
N PHE A 101 -9.41 -2.46 14.22
CA PHE A 101 -8.78 -2.45 12.89
C PHE A 101 -9.68 -2.89 11.71
N GLY A 102 -10.95 -3.20 11.93
CA GLY A 102 -11.83 -3.70 10.87
C GLY A 102 -11.48 -5.13 10.44
N SER A 103 -11.33 -5.37 9.13
CA SER A 103 -11.12 -6.72 8.57
C SER A 103 -9.65 -6.97 8.20
N LYS A 104 -9.10 -8.15 8.54
CA LYS A 104 -7.72 -8.55 8.15
C LYS A 104 -7.61 -9.19 6.76
N VAL A 105 -8.75 -9.47 6.13
CA VAL A 105 -8.86 -10.22 4.89
C VAL A 105 -9.93 -9.59 4.01
N ASN A 106 -9.90 -9.89 2.71
CA ASN A 106 -10.96 -9.50 1.79
C ASN A 106 -12.28 -10.16 2.20
N THR A 107 -13.30 -9.35 2.44
CA THR A 107 -14.65 -9.78 2.84
C THR A 107 -15.70 -9.02 2.04
N VAL A 108 -16.96 -9.45 2.10
CA VAL A 108 -18.09 -8.71 1.52
C VAL A 108 -18.10 -7.26 2.01
N LYS A 109 -17.73 -7.02 3.27
CA LYS A 109 -17.66 -5.67 3.84
C LYS A 109 -16.54 -4.83 3.22
N THR A 110 -15.35 -5.40 3.02
CA THR A 110 -14.23 -4.65 2.44
C THR A 110 -14.51 -4.33 0.97
N ALA A 111 -15.09 -5.27 0.21
CA ALA A 111 -15.52 -5.01 -1.16
C ALA A 111 -16.66 -3.98 -1.25
N ALA A 112 -17.61 -3.99 -0.32
CA ALA A 112 -18.69 -2.99 -0.29
C ALA A 112 -18.17 -1.56 -0.03
N GLU A 113 -17.00 -1.43 0.60
CA GLU A 113 -16.33 -0.14 0.86
C GLU A 113 -15.21 0.15 -0.16
N GLY A 114 -15.04 -0.69 -1.19
CA GLY A 114 -14.01 -0.52 -2.21
C GLY A 114 -12.59 -0.69 -1.66
N VAL A 115 -12.39 -1.50 -0.63
CA VAL A 115 -11.07 -1.71 0.00
C VAL A 115 -10.56 -3.13 -0.28
N PHE A 116 -9.48 -3.22 -1.03
CA PHE A 116 -8.77 -4.49 -1.28
C PHE A 116 -7.58 -4.64 -0.32
N VAL A 117 -7.54 -5.77 0.37
CA VAL A 117 -6.65 -6.04 1.51
C VAL A 117 -5.55 -7.00 1.09
N ILE A 118 -4.31 -6.56 1.25
CA ILE A 118 -3.10 -7.39 1.12
C ILE A 118 -2.48 -7.53 2.51
N ASN A 119 -2.50 -8.75 3.03
CA ASN A 119 -1.98 -9.08 4.35
C ASN A 119 -0.53 -9.60 4.24
N ARG A 120 0.19 -9.77 5.36
CA ARG A 120 1.57 -10.26 5.46
C ARG A 120 1.88 -11.42 4.51
N TYR A 121 1.00 -12.41 4.44
CA TYR A 121 1.19 -13.62 3.62
C TYR A 121 0.67 -13.49 2.19
N GLY A 122 0.05 -12.36 1.85
CA GLY A 122 -0.43 -12.06 0.50
C GLY A 122 0.70 -11.67 -0.44
N TRP A 123 1.77 -11.07 0.07
CA TRP A 123 2.96 -10.61 -0.66
C TRP A 123 3.88 -11.73 -1.16
N ARG A 124 3.34 -12.93 -1.43
CA ARG A 124 4.08 -14.18 -1.45
C ARG A 124 5.35 -14.14 -2.33
N ARG A 125 6.51 -14.09 -1.65
CA ARG A 125 7.87 -14.36 -2.14
C ARG A 125 8.17 -15.87 -2.21
N ASP A 126 7.30 -16.65 -2.84
CA ASP A 126 7.53 -18.09 -3.11
C ASP A 126 7.58 -18.22 -4.63
N GLY A 127 8.80 -18.39 -5.16
CA GLY A 127 9.19 -18.33 -6.58
C GLY A 127 8.58 -19.42 -7.48
N SER A 128 7.32 -19.78 -7.28
CA SER A 128 6.64 -20.89 -7.95
C SER A 128 5.76 -20.49 -9.15
N LEU A 129 5.80 -19.24 -9.60
CA LEU A 129 4.98 -18.79 -10.74
C LEU A 129 5.76 -18.27 -11.95
N VAL A 130 7.08 -18.12 -11.85
CA VAL A 130 7.81 -17.68 -13.03
C VAL A 130 8.27 -18.88 -13.83
N ASP A 131 7.77 -18.97 -15.06
CA ASP A 131 8.37 -19.82 -16.08
C ASP A 131 9.87 -19.51 -16.12
N GLU A 132 10.69 -20.51 -15.81
CA GLU A 132 12.14 -20.36 -15.70
C GLU A 132 12.78 -19.93 -17.03
N GLU A 133 12.07 -20.14 -18.15
CA GLU A 133 12.50 -19.69 -19.47
C GLU A 133 12.15 -18.21 -19.74
N GLU A 134 11.09 -17.67 -19.11
CA GLU A 134 10.61 -16.30 -19.37
C GLU A 134 11.13 -15.27 -18.36
N PHE A 135 11.46 -15.68 -17.13
CA PHE A 135 12.14 -14.76 -16.20
C PHE A 135 13.60 -14.58 -16.63
N PRO A 136 14.03 -13.36 -16.94
CA PRO A 136 15.44 -13.13 -17.27
C PRO A 136 16.32 -13.62 -16.11
N ARG A 137 17.31 -14.48 -16.39
CA ARG A 137 18.32 -14.93 -15.39
C ARG A 137 18.92 -13.76 -14.62
N ILE A 138 19.09 -12.63 -15.31
CA ILE A 138 19.59 -11.38 -14.74
C ILE A 138 18.69 -10.82 -13.63
N VAL A 139 17.38 -11.11 -13.61
CA VAL A 139 16.49 -10.71 -12.50
C VAL A 139 16.59 -11.67 -11.33
N ARG A 140 16.78 -12.98 -11.58
CA ARG A 140 17.02 -13.99 -10.53
C ARG A 140 18.34 -13.75 -9.79
N GLU A 141 19.41 -13.53 -10.55
CA GLU A 141 20.76 -13.35 -10.01
C GLU A 141 20.93 -12.01 -9.27
N ASN A 142 20.06 -11.03 -9.57
CA ASN A 142 20.08 -9.68 -9.00
C ASN A 142 18.83 -9.35 -8.15
N GLY A 143 17.98 -10.35 -7.89
CA GLY A 143 16.70 -10.19 -7.18
C GLY A 143 16.87 -9.77 -5.72
N ASP A 144 18.04 -10.07 -5.16
CA ASP A 144 18.42 -9.80 -3.76
C ASP A 144 19.28 -8.53 -3.59
N ILE A 145 19.40 -7.65 -4.61
CA ILE A 145 20.22 -6.41 -4.54
C ILE A 145 19.62 -5.33 -3.58
N GLY A 146 18.81 -5.73 -2.61
CA GLY A 146 18.24 -4.84 -1.59
C GLY A 146 18.53 -5.21 -0.14
N GLU A 147 18.91 -6.46 0.16
CA GLU A 147 18.94 -6.93 1.57
C GLU A 147 20.36 -6.96 2.19
N ASP A 148 21.44 -6.93 1.40
CA ASP A 148 22.82 -7.15 1.87
C ASP A 148 23.75 -5.92 1.74
N GLY A 149 23.20 -4.70 1.74
CA GLY A 149 24.02 -3.49 1.82
C GLY A 149 24.51 -3.24 3.24
N GLU A 150 25.81 -2.95 3.43
CA GLU A 150 26.41 -2.56 4.72
C GLU A 150 25.84 -1.25 5.32
N ASP A 151 24.93 -0.58 4.62
CA ASP A 151 24.25 0.64 5.06
C ASP A 151 23.02 0.29 5.89
N GLU A 152 23.05 0.56 7.20
CA GLU A 152 21.94 0.28 8.12
C GLU A 152 20.58 0.86 7.66
N SER A 153 20.61 1.88 6.79
CA SER A 153 19.43 2.51 6.20
C SER A 153 18.75 1.70 5.08
N LEU A 154 19.37 0.61 4.60
CA LEU A 154 18.80 -0.34 3.63
C LEU A 154 18.12 -1.55 4.28
N PHE A 155 18.37 -1.81 5.58
CA PHE A 155 17.58 -2.81 6.31
C PHE A 155 16.13 -2.32 6.43
N GLY A 156 15.19 -3.12 5.96
CA GLY A 156 13.78 -2.79 5.97
C GLY A 156 13.00 -3.55 4.92
N THR A 157 11.87 -2.98 4.50
CA THR A 157 11.04 -3.55 3.44
C THR A 157 10.79 -2.50 2.37
N GLY A 158 10.71 -2.93 1.12
CA GLY A 158 10.33 -2.04 0.04
C GLY A 158 9.65 -2.75 -1.10
N ILE A 159 8.66 -2.08 -1.67
CA ILE A 159 7.90 -2.58 -2.80
C ILE A 159 7.89 -1.57 -3.93
N TRP A 160 7.75 -2.06 -5.14
CA TRP A 160 7.48 -1.24 -6.29
C TRP A 160 5.98 -1.10 -6.52
N VAL A 161 5.59 0.05 -7.06
CA VAL A 161 4.27 0.31 -7.64
C VAL A 161 4.49 1.03 -8.97
N MET A 162 4.01 0.48 -10.08
CA MET A 162 4.34 0.98 -11.41
C MET A 162 3.19 0.80 -12.41
N ASP A 163 3.11 1.69 -13.41
CA ASP A 163 2.23 1.52 -14.55
C ASP A 163 2.50 0.17 -15.26
N HIS A 164 1.43 -0.58 -15.52
CA HIS A 164 1.50 -1.91 -16.11
C HIS A 164 2.25 -1.94 -17.44
N ALA A 165 2.03 -0.94 -18.31
CA ALA A 165 2.63 -0.90 -19.65
C ALA A 165 4.15 -0.64 -19.61
N GLU A 166 4.63 0.02 -18.56
CA GLU A 166 6.04 0.40 -18.41
C GLU A 166 6.83 -0.58 -17.51
N ALA A 167 6.13 -1.39 -16.70
CA ALA A 167 6.70 -2.23 -15.66
C ALA A 167 7.89 -3.09 -16.11
N LYS A 168 7.76 -3.87 -17.19
CA LYS A 168 8.86 -4.73 -17.69
C LYS A 168 10.07 -3.92 -18.15
N THR A 169 9.83 -2.85 -18.91
CA THR A 169 10.90 -2.02 -19.48
C THR A 169 11.73 -1.36 -18.38
N GLN A 170 11.08 -0.75 -17.39
CA GLN A 170 11.78 -0.09 -16.29
C GLN A 170 12.46 -1.09 -15.36
N LEU A 171 11.83 -2.25 -15.13
CA LEU A 171 12.42 -3.33 -14.34
C LEU A 171 13.73 -3.84 -14.98
N LEU A 172 13.72 -4.10 -16.29
CA LEU A 172 14.92 -4.50 -17.02
C LEU A 172 16.01 -3.42 -16.97
N TRP A 173 15.64 -2.15 -17.12
CA TRP A 173 16.59 -1.04 -16.99
C TRP A 173 17.21 -0.99 -15.59
N TYR A 174 16.39 -1.11 -14.53
CA TYR A 174 16.85 -1.07 -13.14
C TYR A 174 17.90 -2.15 -12.86
N ILE A 175 17.61 -3.38 -13.31
CA ILE A 175 18.47 -4.54 -13.10
C ILE A 175 19.78 -4.43 -13.87
N GLN A 176 19.76 -3.86 -15.08
CA GLN A 176 20.97 -3.65 -15.86
C GLN A 176 21.87 -2.55 -15.28
N GLN A 177 21.27 -1.49 -14.71
CA GLN A 177 22.02 -0.35 -14.19
C GLN A 177 22.51 -0.57 -12.76
N GLN A 178 21.87 -1.48 -11.99
CA GLN A 178 22.14 -1.73 -10.57
C GLN A 178 22.44 -0.44 -9.79
N PRO A 179 21.53 0.55 -9.84
CA PRO A 179 21.79 1.81 -9.17
C PRO A 179 21.93 1.54 -7.66
N PRO A 180 22.82 2.29 -6.96
CA PRO A 180 23.09 2.06 -5.54
C PRO A 180 21.86 2.27 -4.64
N ARG A 181 20.82 2.94 -5.16
CA ARG A 181 19.53 3.13 -4.51
C ARG A 181 18.41 3.04 -5.54
N PRO A 182 17.27 2.42 -5.19
CA PRO A 182 16.04 2.48 -5.98
C PRO A 182 15.68 3.92 -6.34
N LYS A 183 15.42 4.15 -7.64
CA LYS A 183 15.03 5.47 -8.15
C LYS A 183 13.53 5.51 -8.42
N TRP A 184 12.96 6.69 -8.21
CA TRP A 184 11.61 7.01 -8.65
C TRP A 184 11.57 7.13 -10.18
N PHE A 185 10.54 6.55 -10.79
CA PHE A 185 10.29 6.63 -12.22
C PHE A 185 9.12 7.55 -12.50
N LYS A 186 9.06 8.10 -13.71
CA LYS A 186 7.87 8.89 -14.14
C LYS A 186 6.58 8.06 -14.13
N CYS A 187 6.70 6.74 -14.23
CA CYS A 187 5.61 5.79 -14.28
C CYS A 187 5.50 4.91 -13.02
N GLY A 188 6.28 5.18 -11.96
CA GLY A 188 6.24 4.34 -10.78
C GLY A 188 7.09 4.81 -9.61
N ALA A 189 6.89 4.16 -8.48
CA ALA A 189 7.46 4.47 -7.19
C ALA A 189 8.12 3.23 -6.57
N TYR A 190 9.18 3.46 -5.79
CA TYR A 190 9.67 2.49 -4.82
C TYR A 190 9.36 2.99 -3.42
N LEU A 191 8.58 2.21 -2.68
CA LEU A 191 8.07 2.57 -1.36
C LEU A 191 8.90 1.82 -0.31
N HIS A 192 9.94 2.47 0.21
CA HIS A 192 10.85 1.88 1.19
C HIS A 192 10.51 2.31 2.62
N ILE A 193 10.39 1.35 3.54
CA ILE A 193 10.19 1.58 4.97
C ILE A 193 11.41 1.01 5.70
N PRO A 194 12.32 1.88 6.20
CA PRO A 194 13.46 1.46 6.99
C PRO A 194 13.02 0.68 8.23
N LYS A 195 13.78 -0.37 8.59
CA LYS A 195 13.51 -1.26 9.73
C LYS A 195 12.10 -1.87 9.72
N GLY A 196 11.45 -1.89 8.56
CA GLY A 196 10.11 -2.44 8.39
C GLY A 196 10.12 -3.96 8.45
N GLU A 197 9.20 -4.55 9.22
CA GLU A 197 8.96 -6.00 9.26
C GLU A 197 7.47 -6.27 9.04
N TYR A 198 7.17 -7.29 8.22
CA TYR A 198 5.82 -7.71 7.83
C TYR A 198 4.99 -6.66 7.11
N ASP A 199 4.79 -6.91 5.82
CA ASP A 199 4.21 -5.96 4.89
C ASP A 199 2.68 -6.02 4.89
N PHE A 200 2.05 -4.86 4.81
CA PHE A 200 0.60 -4.71 4.66
C PHE A 200 0.28 -3.68 3.58
N GLY A 201 -0.69 -4.01 2.72
CA GLY A 201 -1.15 -3.15 1.64
C GLY A 201 -2.66 -2.98 1.67
N ARG A 202 -3.16 -1.76 1.43
CA ARG A 202 -4.60 -1.48 1.28
C ARG A 202 -4.81 -0.64 0.04
N PHE A 203 -5.45 -1.21 -0.97
CA PHE A 203 -5.92 -0.43 -2.11
C PHE A 203 -7.31 0.11 -1.83
N GLY A 204 -7.51 1.40 -2.07
CA GLY A 204 -8.83 2.00 -2.14
C GLY A 204 -9.25 2.15 -3.59
N PHE A 205 -10.51 1.84 -3.86
CA PHE A 205 -11.16 2.00 -5.15
C PHE A 205 -12.14 3.18 -5.12
N ASP A 206 -12.37 3.73 -6.32
CA ASP A 206 -13.44 4.70 -6.56
C ASP A 206 -14.82 4.18 -6.14
N ASP A 207 -15.81 5.07 -6.07
CA ASP A 207 -17.18 4.74 -5.63
C ASP A 207 -17.88 3.70 -6.53
N THR A 208 -17.37 3.47 -7.74
CA THR A 208 -17.88 2.45 -8.66
C THR A 208 -17.17 1.11 -8.52
N HIS A 209 -16.15 1.04 -7.66
CA HIS A 209 -15.25 -0.08 -7.46
C HIS A 209 -14.59 -0.58 -8.75
N THR A 210 -14.32 0.33 -9.70
CA THR A 210 -13.78 -0.07 -11.01
C THR A 210 -12.28 0.15 -11.13
N ALA A 211 -11.75 1.20 -10.52
CA ALA A 211 -10.32 1.51 -10.51
C ALA A 211 -9.82 1.87 -9.11
N ALA A 212 -8.66 1.33 -8.74
CA ALA A 212 -7.92 1.79 -7.57
C ALA A 212 -7.51 3.24 -7.77
N HIS A 213 -7.67 4.07 -6.73
CA HIS A 213 -7.27 5.47 -6.73
C HIS A 213 -6.33 5.83 -5.57
N SER A 214 -6.05 4.85 -4.70
CA SER A 214 -5.23 5.03 -3.51
C SER A 214 -4.60 3.71 -3.11
N PHE A 215 -3.45 3.80 -2.44
CA PHE A 215 -2.78 2.65 -1.85
C PHE A 215 -1.99 3.05 -0.61
N LEU A 216 -2.24 2.34 0.50
CA LEU A 216 -1.52 2.48 1.75
C LEU A 216 -0.60 1.28 1.96
N PHE A 217 0.70 1.54 2.12
CA PHE A 217 1.73 0.56 2.43
C PHE A 217 2.30 0.81 3.82
N PHE A 218 2.28 -0.19 4.68
CA PHE A 218 2.72 -0.06 6.06
C PHE A 218 3.21 -1.40 6.60
N THR A 219 3.78 -1.40 7.80
CA THR A 219 4.39 -2.58 8.41
C THR A 219 3.84 -2.88 9.80
N THR A 220 4.32 -3.94 10.44
CA THR A 220 3.98 -4.21 11.84
C THR A 220 4.44 -3.09 12.79
N ASN A 221 5.43 -2.31 12.37
CA ASN A 221 6.04 -1.25 13.18
C ASN A 221 5.30 0.10 13.05
N THR A 222 4.33 0.21 12.14
CA THR A 222 3.56 1.43 11.95
C THR A 222 2.51 1.59 13.08
N VAL A 223 2.68 2.61 13.91
CA VAL A 223 1.76 2.97 14.99
C VAL A 223 0.96 4.21 14.56
N PHE A 224 -0.24 4.04 13.98
CA PHE A 224 -1.00 5.16 13.43
C PHE A 224 -1.40 6.26 14.44
N PRO A 225 -1.53 6.00 15.75
CA PRO A 225 -1.72 7.06 16.73
C PRO A 225 -0.53 8.02 16.91
N SER A 226 0.70 7.60 16.60
CA SER A 226 1.89 8.48 16.57
C SER A 226 2.24 8.93 15.14
N THR A 227 1.80 8.19 14.13
CA THR A 227 2.09 8.48 12.72
C THR A 227 1.28 9.69 12.23
N ARG A 228 1.90 10.56 11.43
CA ARG A 228 1.28 11.71 10.75
C ARG A 228 1.69 11.78 9.29
N PHE A 229 0.94 12.51 8.47
CA PHE A 229 1.45 12.91 7.15
C PHE A 229 2.61 13.89 7.33
N ALA A 230 3.66 13.75 6.51
CA ALA A 230 4.66 14.80 6.38
C ALA A 230 3.98 16.14 6.01
N GLY A 231 4.46 17.24 6.58
CA GLY A 231 3.83 18.57 6.48
C GLY A 231 2.65 18.81 7.43
N LEU A 232 2.07 17.78 8.06
CA LEU A 232 1.01 17.92 9.06
C LEU A 232 1.50 17.65 10.48
N GLN A 233 0.86 18.27 11.46
CA GLN A 233 1.08 18.00 12.89
C GLN A 233 0.07 17.01 13.47
N LYS A 234 -1.08 16.85 12.79
CA LYS A 234 -2.15 15.96 13.22
C LYS A 234 -1.78 14.51 12.90
N THR A 235 -1.93 13.63 13.88
CA THR A 235 -1.75 12.18 13.72
C THR A 235 -2.90 11.54 12.95
N ILE A 236 -2.63 10.41 12.32
CA ILE A 236 -3.59 9.69 11.46
C ILE A 236 -4.72 9.09 12.32
N ARG A 237 -4.37 8.53 13.48
CA ARG A 237 -5.32 8.07 14.49
C ARG A 237 -5.19 8.87 15.78
N ILE A 238 -6.27 8.90 16.53
CA ILE A 238 -6.27 9.40 17.90
C ILE A 238 -5.93 8.23 18.81
N ASP A 239 -5.00 8.43 19.73
CA ASP A 239 -4.78 7.48 20.82
C ASP A 239 -5.95 7.60 21.81
N GLU A 240 -6.89 6.67 21.71
CA GLU A 240 -8.09 6.65 22.55
C GLU A 240 -7.85 5.77 23.79
N THR A 241 -8.20 6.30 24.97
CA THR A 241 -8.34 5.48 26.17
C THR A 241 -9.47 4.45 26.01
N GLU A 242 -9.48 3.42 26.86
CA GLU A 242 -10.54 2.40 26.80
C GLU A 242 -11.94 3.00 27.00
N ASP A 243 -12.07 3.98 27.90
CA ASP A 243 -13.31 4.71 28.18
C ASP A 243 -13.76 5.55 26.98
N GLN A 244 -12.83 6.30 26.35
CA GLN A 244 -13.13 7.10 25.15
C GLN A 244 -13.62 6.21 24.01
N ARG A 245 -12.95 5.08 23.79
CA ARG A 245 -13.33 4.08 22.79
C ARG A 245 -14.69 3.47 23.11
N MET A 246 -14.97 3.13 24.36
CA MET A 246 -16.27 2.58 24.77
C MET A 246 -17.38 3.61 24.54
N ALA A 247 -17.19 4.86 24.97
CA ALA A 247 -18.13 5.95 24.75
C ALA A 247 -18.40 6.19 23.24
N ARG A 248 -17.35 6.13 22.40
CA ARG A 248 -17.51 6.20 20.94
C ARG A 248 -18.34 5.05 20.40
N LYS A 249 -18.08 3.80 20.82
CA LYS A 249 -18.85 2.62 20.39
C LYS A 249 -20.31 2.69 20.82
N VAL A 250 -20.58 3.13 22.04
CA VAL A 250 -21.93 3.34 22.58
C VAL A 250 -22.70 4.35 21.72
N ARG A 251 -22.07 5.49 21.42
CA ARG A 251 -22.63 6.53 20.53
C ARG A 251 -22.91 6.01 19.11
N LEU A 252 -21.96 5.28 18.52
CA LEU A 252 -22.10 4.72 17.16
C LEU A 252 -23.16 3.62 17.07
N ARG A 253 -23.47 2.94 18.18
CA ARG A 253 -24.55 1.93 18.27
C ARG A 253 -25.91 2.55 18.61
N GLY A 254 -25.99 3.86 18.78
CA GLY A 254 -27.23 4.55 19.15
C GLY A 254 -27.70 4.27 20.59
N PHE A 255 -26.83 3.79 21.47
CA PHE A 255 -27.15 3.67 22.88
C PHE A 255 -26.97 5.05 23.54
N ASP A 256 -28.06 5.61 24.04
CA ASP A 256 -28.02 6.83 24.83
C ASP A 256 -27.45 6.51 26.22
N SER A 257 -26.35 7.17 26.59
CA SER A 257 -25.69 6.99 27.89
C SER A 257 -26.55 7.50 29.07
N SER A 258 -27.68 8.15 28.79
CA SER A 258 -28.68 8.58 29.79
C SER A 258 -29.42 7.41 30.48
N LEU A 259 -29.28 6.17 29.99
CA LEU A 259 -29.93 4.97 30.52
C LEU A 259 -29.04 4.14 31.48
N LEU A 260 -27.84 4.63 31.82
CA LEU A 260 -26.90 3.95 32.73
C LEU A 260 -26.66 4.74 34.04
N ALA A 261 -27.56 5.65 34.40
CA ALA A 261 -27.56 6.35 35.68
C ALA A 261 -28.54 5.70 36.67
#